data_AF-A0A6P7GUA0-F1
#
_entry.id   AF-A0A6P7GUA0-F1
#
_cell.length_a   1.000
_cell.length_b   1.000
_cell.length_c   1.000
_cell.angle_alpha   90.00
_cell.angle_beta   90.00
_cell.angle_gamma   90.00
#
_symmetry.space_group_name_H-M   'P 1'
#
loop_
_entity.id
_entity.type
_entity.pdbx_description
1 polymer ?
#
loop_
_entity_poly.entity_id
_entity_poly.type
_entity_poly.pdbx_seq_one_letter_code
_entity_poly.pdbx_strand_id
1 'polypeptide(L)'
;MALVWNRVSTVWPDFTNPNVVDYWTLMLKNLHKEIQFDGAWIDMNEPSNFLSGAFNGCPNSTLETPPYFPDIDGGVINYKTVCMSAKQYAGLHYNVHNLYGLTEAIVTNFALAEIRGKRPMVISRSSFSGLGHYAGHWSGDVWSSWDDLKFSVPTILSFSLYGVPLMGADICGFNGNSTAPLCNRWMQLGAFYPFSRNHNTDDGMDQDPVAFGPQVVASSVKALTARYYLLPYLYTLFHKAHVTGETVARPLFFEFPQDKNTYGIDTHFLWGSDLLIVPVLKENDVNVTAYIPKGNWYNFYTLEGFYSKGENFTLDAPLDTIPLLVRGGAIVPLQKPKNTTTDSRKSKLELLIANDERKSASGDLYWDDGDSLSKYKEKQYSSLMFELEENTLRSYATFIGSEIPPNLDRVAVLGIEDSVKEVVVNGASHKNFDYNSKNKYLNIDKLDIPLQSPLVISWK
;
A
#
# COMPACT_ATOMS: atom_id res chain seq x y z
N MET A 1 20.84 21.24 -25.09
CA MET A 1 20.41 21.88 -23.84
C MET A 1 18.94 21.59 -23.66
N ALA A 2 18.56 21.07 -22.47
CA ALA A 2 17.17 20.81 -22.09
C ALA A 2 16.69 21.85 -21.07
N LEU A 3 15.38 21.96 -20.89
CA LEU A 3 14.76 22.90 -19.97
C LEU A 3 13.78 22.18 -19.05
N VAL A 4 13.95 22.39 -17.75
CA VAL A 4 13.05 21.96 -16.68
C VAL A 4 12.95 23.12 -15.67
N TRP A 5 12.70 22.84 -14.39
CA TRP A 5 12.53 23.86 -13.33
C TRP A 5 13.71 24.85 -13.18
N ASN A 6 14.95 24.42 -13.48
CA ASN A 6 16.10 25.33 -13.53
C ASN A 6 15.99 26.29 -14.72
N ARG A 7 16.00 27.60 -14.43
CA ARG A 7 15.80 28.69 -15.40
C ARG A 7 16.97 28.93 -16.38
N VAL A 8 18.10 28.26 -16.21
CA VAL A 8 19.29 28.48 -17.06
C VAL A 8 19.42 27.40 -18.13
N SER A 9 19.75 26.18 -17.71
CA SER A 9 19.98 25.06 -18.61
C SER A 9 20.09 23.77 -17.81
N THR A 10 19.60 22.67 -18.37
CA THR A 10 19.74 21.35 -17.78
C THR A 10 20.43 20.38 -18.75
N VAL A 11 21.25 19.51 -18.17
CA VAL A 11 21.79 18.29 -18.79
C VAL A 11 21.20 17.08 -18.09
N TRP A 12 21.07 15.97 -18.81
CA TRP A 12 20.51 14.73 -18.29
C TRP A 12 21.62 13.75 -17.92
N PRO A 13 21.67 13.25 -16.67
CA PRO A 13 22.51 12.12 -16.33
C PRO A 13 22.16 10.90 -17.20
N ASP A 14 23.18 10.18 -17.64
CA ASP A 14 22.98 8.90 -18.32
C ASP A 14 23.04 7.78 -17.29
N PHE A 15 21.88 7.38 -16.77
CA PHE A 15 21.77 6.33 -15.75
C PHE A 15 22.12 4.92 -16.25
N THR A 16 22.42 4.77 -17.54
CA THR A 16 22.93 3.51 -18.12
C THR A 16 24.45 3.44 -18.09
N ASN A 17 25.13 4.56 -17.85
CA ASN A 17 26.59 4.62 -17.80
C ASN A 17 27.11 4.16 -16.42
N PRO A 18 28.04 3.19 -16.33
CA PRO A 18 28.55 2.74 -15.04
C PRO A 18 29.17 3.86 -14.17
N ASN A 19 29.74 4.91 -14.78
CA ASN A 19 30.30 6.04 -14.04
C ASN A 19 29.24 6.92 -13.36
N VAL A 20 27.97 6.80 -13.76
CA VAL A 20 26.88 7.58 -13.17
C VAL A 20 26.62 7.18 -11.72
N VAL A 21 26.95 5.94 -11.34
CA VAL A 21 26.71 5.41 -9.99
C VAL A 21 27.55 6.18 -8.98
N ASP A 22 28.85 6.33 -9.24
CA ASP A 22 29.75 7.10 -8.36
C ASP A 22 29.36 8.56 -8.31
N TYR A 23 29.04 9.16 -9.46
CA TYR A 23 28.60 10.55 -9.54
C TYR A 23 27.32 10.80 -8.73
N TRP A 24 26.27 10.02 -8.98
CA TRP A 24 24.97 10.19 -8.36
C TRP A 24 25.02 9.92 -6.86
N THR A 25 25.73 8.87 -6.45
CA THR A 25 25.95 8.55 -5.03
C THR A 25 26.71 9.67 -4.33
N LEU A 26 27.75 10.23 -4.95
CA LEU A 26 28.48 11.36 -4.38
C LEU A 26 27.58 12.60 -4.22
N MET A 27 26.74 12.91 -5.21
CA MET A 27 25.81 14.05 -5.12
C MET A 27 24.81 13.87 -3.98
N LEU A 28 24.15 12.71 -3.91
CA LEU A 28 23.21 12.41 -2.82
C LEU A 28 23.90 12.37 -1.45
N LYS A 29 25.12 11.81 -1.37
CA LYS A 29 25.90 11.74 -0.13
C LYS A 29 26.30 13.13 0.37
N ASN A 30 26.69 14.02 -0.54
CA ASN A 30 27.01 15.39 -0.18
C ASN A 30 25.77 16.15 0.30
N LEU A 31 24.62 16.00 -0.38
CA LEU A 31 23.37 16.57 0.10
C LEU A 31 22.96 16.00 1.46
N HIS A 32 23.13 14.69 1.67
CA HIS A 32 22.77 14.02 2.93
C HIS A 32 23.62 14.48 4.13
N LYS A 33 24.85 14.96 3.89
CA LYS A 33 25.69 15.58 4.94
C LYS A 33 25.10 16.90 5.45
N GLU A 34 24.43 17.64 4.56
CA GLU A 34 23.78 18.91 4.91
C GLU A 34 22.36 18.68 5.44
N ILE A 35 21.61 17.74 4.84
CA ILE A 35 20.22 17.43 5.17
C ILE A 35 20.04 15.91 5.22
N GLN A 36 19.85 15.34 6.41
CA GLN A 36 19.70 13.90 6.61
C GLN A 36 18.30 13.41 6.17
N PHE A 37 18.05 13.33 4.87
CA PHE A 37 16.81 12.81 4.30
C PHE A 37 16.73 11.27 4.38
N ASP A 38 15.52 10.74 4.54
CA ASP A 38 15.30 9.29 4.73
C ASP A 38 14.95 8.53 3.44
N GLY A 39 14.74 9.22 2.34
CA GLY A 39 14.36 8.64 1.06
C GLY A 39 14.46 9.64 -0.08
N ALA A 40 14.13 9.18 -1.29
CA ALA A 40 14.13 9.99 -2.50
C ALA A 40 12.80 9.87 -3.24
N TRP A 41 12.22 11.01 -3.57
CA TRP A 41 11.15 11.12 -4.55
C TRP A 41 11.77 11.59 -5.86
N ILE A 42 11.88 10.69 -6.84
CA ILE A 42 12.52 10.97 -8.13
C ILE A 42 11.43 11.25 -9.17
N ASP A 43 11.41 12.50 -9.62
CA ASP A 43 10.38 13.05 -10.50
C ASP A 43 10.99 13.52 -11.82
N MET A 44 10.15 13.80 -12.82
CA MET A 44 10.56 14.30 -14.15
C MET A 44 11.43 13.32 -14.94
N ASN A 45 11.34 12.03 -14.62
CA ASN A 45 12.26 11.00 -15.09
C ASN A 45 11.71 10.10 -16.21
N GLU A 46 10.79 10.62 -17.01
CA GLU A 46 10.41 10.01 -18.28
C GLU A 46 11.57 9.83 -19.28
N PRO A 47 12.53 10.77 -19.48
CA PRO A 47 12.79 12.08 -18.86
C PRO A 47 11.96 13.22 -19.46
N SER A 48 11.31 14.01 -18.61
CA SER A 48 10.44 15.11 -19.03
C SER A 48 11.23 16.37 -19.34
N ASN A 49 10.94 16.98 -20.49
CA ASN A 49 11.56 18.21 -20.96
C ASN A 49 10.45 19.20 -21.33
N PHE A 50 10.60 20.46 -20.93
CA PHE A 50 9.61 21.49 -21.29
C PHE A 50 9.61 21.79 -22.79
N LEU A 51 10.71 21.47 -23.46
CA LEU A 51 10.87 21.45 -24.91
C LEU A 51 10.60 20.05 -25.49
N SER A 52 10.27 19.97 -26.77
CA SER A 52 10.31 18.71 -27.53
C SER A 52 11.68 18.56 -28.19
N GLY A 53 12.53 17.70 -27.61
CA GLY A 53 13.88 17.47 -28.09
C GLY A 53 14.95 18.29 -27.38
N ALA A 54 15.55 19.26 -28.07
CA ALA A 54 16.59 20.12 -27.54
C ALA A 54 16.36 21.58 -27.95
N PHE A 55 17.04 22.51 -27.30
CA PHE A 55 16.93 23.96 -27.56
C PHE A 55 17.04 24.34 -29.05
N ASN A 56 17.91 23.68 -29.83
CA ASN A 56 18.09 23.92 -31.26
C ASN A 56 17.31 22.93 -32.15
N GLY A 57 16.30 22.26 -31.60
CA GLY A 57 15.62 21.14 -32.25
C GLY A 57 16.45 19.86 -32.30
N CYS A 58 15.94 18.86 -33.02
CA CYS A 58 16.59 17.57 -33.21
C CYS A 58 17.09 17.39 -34.66
N PRO A 59 18.10 16.54 -34.89
CA PRO A 59 18.57 16.23 -36.23
C PRO A 59 17.46 15.63 -37.09
N ASN A 60 17.40 16.00 -38.38
CA ASN A 60 16.50 15.35 -39.31
C ASN A 60 16.98 13.90 -39.57
N SER A 61 16.24 12.91 -39.06
CA SER A 61 16.59 11.50 -39.19
C SER A 61 15.36 10.61 -39.01
N THR A 62 15.45 9.37 -39.50
CA THR A 62 14.40 8.35 -39.33
C THR A 62 14.18 7.94 -37.86
N LEU A 63 15.03 8.38 -36.93
CA LEU A 63 14.82 8.17 -35.48
C LEU A 63 13.86 9.20 -34.89
N GLU A 64 13.91 10.45 -35.37
CA GLU A 64 12.99 11.51 -34.93
C GLU A 64 11.67 11.47 -35.69
N THR A 65 11.69 10.94 -36.93
CA THR A 65 10.52 10.72 -37.78
C THR A 65 10.45 9.27 -38.29
N PRO A 66 10.15 8.30 -37.41
CA PRO A 66 10.04 6.91 -37.81
C PRO A 66 8.93 6.69 -38.84
N PRO A 67 9.02 5.61 -39.66
CA PRO A 67 7.99 5.30 -40.67
C PRO A 67 6.64 4.88 -40.05
N TYR A 68 6.63 4.54 -38.75
CA TYR A 68 5.43 4.26 -37.98
C TYR A 68 5.47 5.06 -36.68
N PHE A 69 4.36 5.74 -36.36
CA PHE A 69 4.17 6.44 -35.10
C PHE A 69 3.07 5.72 -34.30
N PRO A 70 3.36 5.31 -33.06
CA PRO A 70 2.29 4.98 -32.12
C PRO A 70 1.44 6.22 -31.84
N ASP A 71 0.20 6.02 -31.40
CA ASP A 71 -0.70 7.11 -31.02
C ASP A 71 -0.27 7.72 -29.69
N ILE A 72 0.68 8.67 -29.77
CA ILE A 72 1.29 9.36 -28.64
C ILE A 72 0.88 10.84 -28.63
N ASP A 73 0.83 11.42 -27.43
CA ASP A 73 0.53 12.85 -27.29
C ASP A 73 1.55 13.73 -28.04
N GLY A 74 1.08 14.88 -28.52
CA GLY A 74 1.88 15.85 -29.28
C GLY A 74 2.28 15.42 -30.69
N GLY A 75 1.99 14.19 -31.13
CA GLY A 75 2.16 13.73 -32.52
C GLY A 75 3.61 13.61 -33.00
N VAL A 76 4.60 13.68 -32.11
CA VAL A 76 6.03 13.50 -32.39
C VAL A 76 6.69 12.68 -31.29
N ILE A 77 7.63 11.79 -31.64
CA ILE A 77 8.22 10.84 -30.68
C ILE A 77 9.10 11.49 -29.60
N ASN A 78 9.60 12.69 -29.87
CA ASN A 78 10.38 13.49 -28.92
C ASN A 78 9.54 14.51 -28.16
N TYR A 79 8.21 14.41 -28.22
CA TYR A 79 7.30 15.32 -27.53
C TYR A 79 7.58 15.30 -26.03
N LYS A 80 7.84 16.47 -25.45
CA LYS A 80 8.15 16.66 -24.02
C LYS A 80 9.27 15.77 -23.47
N THR A 81 10.20 15.35 -24.32
CA THR A 81 11.40 14.61 -23.91
C THR A 81 12.63 15.06 -24.71
N VAL A 82 13.71 14.28 -24.75
CA VAL A 82 14.94 14.60 -25.50
C VAL A 82 14.91 14.02 -26.91
N CYS A 83 15.87 14.40 -27.75
CA CYS A 83 15.98 13.86 -29.11
C CYS A 83 16.20 12.35 -29.09
N MET A 84 15.54 11.61 -29.98
CA MET A 84 15.66 10.16 -30.09
C MET A 84 17.07 9.70 -30.51
N SER A 85 17.77 10.55 -31.24
CA SER A 85 19.17 10.37 -31.65
C SER A 85 20.19 10.67 -30.53
N ALA A 86 19.74 11.12 -29.35
CA ALA A 86 20.64 11.31 -28.21
C ALA A 86 21.33 10.00 -27.82
N LYS A 87 22.61 10.09 -27.44
CA LYS A 87 23.44 8.92 -27.12
C LYS A 87 23.52 8.72 -25.62
N GLN A 88 23.26 7.50 -25.19
CA GLN A 88 23.51 6.97 -23.86
C GLN A 88 24.48 5.80 -23.97
N TYR A 89 25.04 5.37 -22.84
CA TYR A 89 26.00 4.27 -22.76
C TYR A 89 25.39 2.95 -23.26
N ALA A 90 24.14 2.66 -22.89
CA ALA A 90 23.43 1.47 -23.37
C ALA A 90 22.89 1.59 -24.81
N GLY A 91 22.98 2.76 -25.45
CA GLY A 91 22.55 2.95 -26.84
C GLY A 91 21.89 4.30 -27.11
N LEU A 92 21.16 4.37 -28.23
CA LEU A 92 20.40 5.56 -28.60
C LEU A 92 19.17 5.71 -27.70
N HIS A 93 18.82 6.95 -27.36
CA HIS A 93 17.63 7.24 -26.56
C HIS A 93 16.36 6.66 -27.17
N TYR A 94 16.25 6.60 -28.50
CA TYR A 94 15.18 5.88 -29.22
C TYR A 94 14.91 4.47 -28.66
N ASN A 95 15.96 3.73 -28.31
CA ASN A 95 15.85 2.35 -27.80
C ASN A 95 15.67 2.28 -26.29
N VAL A 96 16.17 3.28 -25.55
CA VAL A 96 16.27 3.23 -24.08
C VAL A 96 15.42 4.28 -23.36
N HIS A 97 14.59 5.05 -24.09
CA HIS A 97 13.73 6.11 -23.53
C HIS A 97 12.89 5.59 -22.36
N ASN A 98 12.16 4.50 -22.59
CA ASN A 98 11.29 3.86 -21.59
C ASN A 98 12.05 3.25 -20.40
N LEU A 99 13.39 3.23 -20.41
CA LEU A 99 14.20 2.70 -19.32
C LEU A 99 14.75 3.79 -18.40
N TYR A 100 14.58 5.07 -18.73
CA TYR A 100 15.23 6.16 -18.02
C TYR A 100 14.85 6.19 -16.53
N GLY A 101 13.55 6.21 -16.21
CA GLY A 101 13.07 6.18 -14.82
C GLY A 101 13.47 4.91 -14.06
N LEU A 102 13.43 3.75 -14.71
CA LEU A 102 13.90 2.49 -14.09
C LEU A 102 15.39 2.55 -13.75
N THR A 103 16.22 3.01 -14.67
CA THR A 103 17.67 3.07 -14.46
C THR A 103 18.07 4.11 -13.41
N GLU A 104 17.38 5.26 -13.35
CA GLU A 104 17.51 6.20 -12.24
C GLU A 104 17.10 5.58 -10.90
N ALA A 105 15.98 4.86 -10.85
CA ALA A 105 15.50 4.19 -9.65
C ALA A 105 16.51 3.15 -9.13
N ILE A 106 17.12 2.36 -10.02
CA ILE A 106 18.18 1.40 -9.68
C ILE A 106 19.37 2.10 -9.01
N VAL A 107 19.90 3.15 -9.66
CA VAL A 107 21.08 3.86 -9.17
C VAL A 107 20.76 4.60 -7.87
N THR A 108 19.58 5.20 -7.75
CA THR A 108 19.13 5.90 -6.53
C THR A 108 18.91 4.93 -5.37
N ASN A 109 18.31 3.76 -5.62
CA ASN A 109 18.13 2.72 -4.61
C ASN A 109 19.49 2.27 -4.05
N PHE A 110 20.45 1.96 -4.92
CA PHE A 110 21.81 1.61 -4.53
C PHE A 110 22.46 2.72 -3.70
N ALA A 111 22.43 3.97 -4.20
CA ALA A 111 23.04 5.10 -3.52
C ALA A 111 22.48 5.31 -2.11
N LEU A 112 21.15 5.24 -1.94
CA LEU A 112 20.51 5.37 -0.63
C LEU A 112 20.91 4.25 0.32
N ALA A 113 21.01 3.00 -0.17
CA ALA A 113 21.47 1.87 0.64
C ALA A 113 22.91 2.09 1.13
N GLU A 114 23.80 2.59 0.27
CA GLU A 114 25.19 2.90 0.64
C GLU A 114 25.28 4.07 1.64
N ILE A 115 24.52 5.15 1.40
CA ILE A 115 24.58 6.36 2.22
C ILE A 115 24.01 6.12 3.62
N ARG A 116 22.87 5.42 3.71
CA ARG A 116 22.11 5.27 4.96
C ARG A 116 22.39 3.96 5.69
N GLY A 117 22.89 2.93 5.01
CA GLY A 117 23.01 1.57 5.57
C GLY A 117 21.66 0.94 5.94
N LYS A 118 20.57 1.44 5.33
CA LYS A 118 19.16 1.12 5.63
C LYS A 118 18.40 0.88 4.34
N ARG A 119 17.21 0.30 4.42
CA ARG A 119 16.31 0.09 3.27
C ARG A 119 16.07 1.40 2.54
N PRO A 120 16.30 1.44 1.22
CA PRO A 120 15.98 2.62 0.43
C PRO A 120 14.47 2.82 0.34
N MET A 121 14.02 4.06 0.55
CA MET A 121 12.68 4.51 0.21
C MET A 121 12.77 5.37 -1.06
N VAL A 122 12.45 4.78 -2.21
CA VAL A 122 12.43 5.47 -3.50
C VAL A 122 11.02 5.45 -4.05
N ILE A 123 10.50 6.59 -4.45
CA ILE A 123 9.22 6.73 -5.16
C ILE A 123 9.51 7.38 -6.51
N SER A 124 9.19 6.69 -7.61
CA SER A 124 9.52 7.12 -8.98
C SER A 124 8.27 7.46 -9.78
N ARG A 125 8.33 8.49 -10.65
CA ARG A 125 7.23 8.80 -11.57
C ARG A 125 7.23 7.85 -12.75
N SER A 126 8.27 7.86 -13.55
CA SER A 126 8.37 6.94 -14.68
C SER A 126 8.71 5.53 -14.19
N SER A 127 8.19 4.53 -14.90
CA SER A 127 8.33 3.12 -14.56
C SER A 127 8.51 2.26 -15.81
N PHE A 128 9.16 1.10 -15.61
CA PHE A 128 9.24 0.02 -16.59
C PHE A 128 9.13 -1.33 -15.85
N SER A 129 9.02 -2.43 -16.59
CA SER A 129 8.98 -3.77 -16.01
C SER A 129 10.18 -4.01 -15.07
N GLY A 130 9.88 -4.38 -13.82
CA GLY A 130 10.89 -4.59 -12.78
C GLY A 130 11.12 -3.41 -11.84
N LEU A 131 10.44 -2.25 -12.03
CA LEU A 131 10.58 -1.09 -11.12
C LEU A 131 10.37 -1.46 -9.65
N GLY A 132 9.38 -2.29 -9.35
CA GLY A 132 9.00 -2.67 -7.98
C GLY A 132 10.08 -3.39 -7.18
N HIS A 133 11.16 -3.84 -7.81
CA HIS A 133 12.35 -4.33 -7.11
C HIS A 133 13.15 -3.19 -6.45
N TYR A 134 13.07 -1.97 -6.98
CA TYR A 134 13.93 -0.84 -6.61
C TYR A 134 13.16 0.35 -6.03
N ALA A 135 11.90 0.55 -6.43
CA ALA A 135 11.12 1.72 -6.04
C ALA A 135 9.60 1.44 -5.97
N GLY A 136 8.90 2.26 -5.21
CA GLY A 136 7.46 2.45 -5.35
C GLY A 136 7.12 3.46 -6.44
N HIS A 137 5.83 3.70 -6.62
CA HIS A 137 5.28 4.59 -7.64
C HIS A 137 4.09 5.39 -7.09
N TRP A 138 3.73 6.48 -7.74
CA TRP A 138 2.46 7.18 -7.51
C TRP A 138 1.84 7.55 -8.86
N SER A 139 0.52 7.69 -8.92
CA SER A 139 -0.23 7.89 -10.18
C SER A 139 0.08 9.17 -10.95
N GLY A 140 1.00 10.02 -10.48
CA GLY A 140 1.29 11.31 -11.09
C GLY A 140 0.24 12.37 -10.77
N ASP A 141 0.19 13.38 -11.62
CA ASP A 141 -0.50 14.65 -11.43
C ASP A 141 -2.01 14.53 -11.72
N VAL A 142 -2.71 13.75 -10.90
CA VAL A 142 -4.17 13.54 -10.98
C VAL A 142 -4.95 14.81 -10.60
N TRP A 143 -6.14 14.99 -11.14
CA TRP A 143 -7.03 16.08 -10.79
C TRP A 143 -7.78 15.84 -9.48
N SER A 144 -8.06 16.92 -8.78
CA SER A 144 -8.98 16.98 -7.63
C SER A 144 -10.44 16.80 -8.10
N SER A 145 -10.77 15.59 -8.56
CA SER A 145 -12.08 15.21 -9.10
C SER A 145 -12.56 13.85 -8.57
N TRP A 146 -13.87 13.62 -8.58
CA TRP A 146 -14.47 12.32 -8.23
C TRP A 146 -14.13 11.22 -9.24
N ASP A 147 -13.91 11.58 -10.51
CA ASP A 147 -13.51 10.63 -11.54
C ASP A 147 -12.09 10.11 -11.27
N ASP A 148 -11.15 10.98 -10.91
CA ASP A 148 -9.77 10.57 -10.59
C ASP A 148 -9.68 9.83 -9.26
N LEU A 149 -10.51 10.20 -8.27
CA LEU A 149 -10.71 9.38 -7.07
C LEU A 149 -11.15 7.96 -7.47
N LYS A 150 -12.12 7.81 -8.38
CA LYS A 150 -12.60 6.50 -8.84
C LYS A 150 -11.51 5.75 -9.62
N PHE A 151 -10.82 6.40 -10.56
CA PHE A 151 -9.79 5.77 -11.39
C PHE A 151 -8.50 5.42 -10.64
N SER A 152 -8.28 5.99 -9.45
CA SER A 152 -7.18 5.58 -8.58
C SER A 152 -7.24 4.09 -8.19
N VAL A 153 -8.44 3.51 -8.05
CA VAL A 153 -8.63 2.10 -7.67
C VAL A 153 -8.10 1.15 -8.76
N PRO A 154 -8.58 1.18 -10.02
CA PRO A 154 -8.01 0.34 -11.08
C PRO A 154 -6.52 0.64 -11.34
N THR A 155 -6.06 1.87 -11.12
CA THR A 155 -4.64 2.23 -11.26
C THR A 155 -3.77 1.47 -10.27
N ILE A 156 -4.10 1.49 -8.98
CA ILE A 156 -3.35 0.76 -7.93
C ILE A 156 -3.41 -0.75 -8.16
N LEU A 157 -4.57 -1.26 -8.59
CA LEU A 157 -4.73 -2.66 -8.95
C LEU A 157 -3.81 -3.06 -10.10
N SER A 158 -3.74 -2.24 -11.15
CA SER A 158 -2.86 -2.48 -12.31
C SER A 158 -1.38 -2.54 -11.91
N PHE A 159 -0.90 -1.58 -11.11
CA PHE A 159 0.48 -1.60 -10.62
C PHE A 159 0.78 -2.76 -9.67
N SER A 160 -0.21 -3.23 -8.93
CA SER A 160 -0.07 -4.46 -8.15
C SER A 160 0.18 -5.66 -9.07
N LEU A 161 -0.51 -5.75 -10.22
CA LEU A 161 -0.26 -6.78 -11.24
C LEU A 161 1.09 -6.61 -11.95
N TYR A 162 1.59 -5.38 -12.06
CA TYR A 162 2.91 -5.09 -12.62
C TYR A 162 4.07 -5.38 -11.65
N GLY A 163 3.77 -5.86 -10.44
CA GLY A 163 4.77 -6.14 -9.41
C GLY A 163 5.34 -4.89 -8.75
N VAL A 164 4.58 -3.79 -8.72
CA VAL A 164 4.92 -2.54 -8.02
C VAL A 164 3.91 -2.30 -6.90
N PRO A 165 3.96 -3.09 -5.81
CA PRO A 165 2.91 -3.07 -4.77
C PRO A 165 2.92 -1.79 -3.92
N LEU A 166 4.05 -1.07 -3.84
CA LEU A 166 4.14 0.21 -3.13
C LEU A 166 3.66 1.34 -4.04
N MET A 167 2.33 1.39 -4.23
CA MET A 167 1.65 2.31 -5.15
C MET A 167 0.52 3.08 -4.45
N GLY A 168 0.26 4.29 -4.91
CA GLY A 168 -0.87 5.13 -4.47
C GLY A 168 -1.16 6.27 -5.44
N ALA A 169 -2.21 7.04 -5.13
CA ALA A 169 -2.50 8.30 -5.80
C ALA A 169 -2.39 9.46 -4.81
N ASP A 170 -2.17 10.67 -5.32
CA ASP A 170 -2.15 11.87 -4.49
C ASP A 170 -3.53 12.12 -3.87
N ILE A 171 -3.61 11.93 -2.56
CA ILE A 171 -4.86 11.97 -1.82
C ILE A 171 -5.43 13.39 -1.83
N CYS A 172 -6.72 13.49 -2.12
CA CYS A 172 -7.48 14.71 -2.40
C CYS A 172 -7.27 15.30 -3.81
N GLY A 173 -6.36 14.72 -4.61
CA GLY A 173 -6.01 15.18 -5.96
C GLY A 173 -4.83 16.14 -5.94
N PHE A 174 -4.10 16.22 -7.04
CA PHE A 174 -2.93 17.10 -7.16
C PHE A 174 -3.29 18.40 -7.89
N ASN A 175 -3.92 18.31 -9.06
CA ASN A 175 -4.27 19.45 -9.90
C ASN A 175 -5.63 20.04 -9.52
N GLY A 176 -5.69 21.37 -9.40
CA GLY A 176 -6.90 22.11 -9.05
C GLY A 176 -7.31 21.97 -7.58
N ASN A 177 -8.32 22.73 -7.17
CA ASN A 177 -8.73 22.79 -5.77
C ASN A 177 -9.70 21.66 -5.40
N SER A 178 -9.32 20.85 -4.40
CA SER A 178 -10.23 19.87 -3.80
C SER A 178 -11.37 20.54 -3.03
N THR A 179 -12.46 19.80 -2.83
CA THR A 179 -13.57 20.18 -1.96
C THR A 179 -13.54 19.36 -0.67
N ALA A 180 -14.20 19.85 0.38
CA ALA A 180 -14.29 19.10 1.64
C ALA A 180 -14.96 17.72 1.47
N PRO A 181 -16.08 17.56 0.74
CA PRO A 181 -16.66 16.23 0.47
C PRO A 181 -15.72 15.28 -0.27
N LEU A 182 -15.00 15.78 -1.29
CA LEU A 182 -14.05 14.99 -2.06
C LEU A 182 -12.88 14.55 -1.19
N CYS A 183 -12.19 15.50 -0.54
CA CYS A 183 -11.03 15.19 0.30
C CYS A 183 -11.41 14.28 1.47
N ASN A 184 -12.61 14.43 2.02
CA ASN A 184 -13.14 13.53 3.04
C ASN A 184 -13.23 12.07 2.56
N ARG A 185 -13.75 11.81 1.35
CA ARG A 185 -13.82 10.44 0.79
C ARG A 185 -12.46 9.96 0.28
N TRP A 186 -11.62 10.86 -0.24
CA TRP A 186 -10.27 10.50 -0.69
C TRP A 186 -9.35 10.17 0.49
N MET A 187 -9.41 10.87 1.62
CA MET A 187 -8.67 10.51 2.82
C MET A 187 -9.08 9.14 3.36
N GLN A 188 -10.36 8.79 3.25
CA GLN A 188 -10.86 7.46 3.61
C GLN A 188 -10.27 6.37 2.72
N LEU A 189 -10.42 6.49 1.39
CA LEU A 189 -9.88 5.52 0.44
C LEU A 189 -8.35 5.47 0.48
N GLY A 190 -7.72 6.65 0.47
CA GLY A 190 -6.28 6.83 0.43
C GLY A 190 -5.54 6.29 1.66
N ALA A 191 -6.21 6.16 2.80
CA ALA A 191 -5.68 5.43 3.96
C ALA A 191 -5.44 3.94 3.65
N PHE A 192 -6.06 3.38 2.61
CA PHE A 192 -5.92 2.00 2.16
C PHE A 192 -5.13 1.84 0.86
N TYR A 193 -4.50 2.91 0.37
CA TYR A 193 -3.44 2.76 -0.63
C TYR A 193 -2.19 2.15 0.01
N PRO A 194 -1.52 1.18 -0.62
CA PRO A 194 -0.25 0.67 -0.11
C PRO A 194 0.76 1.80 0.17
N PHE A 195 0.91 2.75 -0.75
CA PHE A 195 1.59 4.03 -0.53
C PHE A 195 0.54 5.15 -0.32
N SER A 196 0.54 5.79 0.85
CA SER A 196 -0.51 6.74 1.27
C SER A 196 0.11 8.13 1.50
N ARG A 197 -0.15 9.07 0.58
CA ARG A 197 0.38 10.45 0.61
C ARG A 197 -0.70 11.43 0.16
N ASN A 198 -0.94 12.48 0.95
CA ASN A 198 -1.62 13.69 0.49
C ASN A 198 -0.55 14.65 -0.05
N HIS A 199 -0.75 15.13 -1.27
CA HIS A 199 0.17 16.02 -1.97
C HIS A 199 -0.62 16.95 -2.88
N ASN A 200 -0.13 18.18 -3.10
CA ASN A 200 -0.87 19.26 -3.73
C ASN A 200 0.02 20.03 -4.71
N THR A 201 -0.60 20.69 -5.69
CA THR A 201 0.09 21.63 -6.58
C THR A 201 0.50 22.92 -5.85
N ASP A 202 1.49 23.63 -6.39
CA ASP A 202 2.07 24.86 -5.83
C ASP A 202 1.06 26.02 -5.71
N ASP A 203 0.08 26.06 -6.61
CA ASP A 203 -0.96 27.10 -6.69
C ASP A 203 -2.32 26.68 -6.08
N GLY A 204 -2.38 25.51 -5.46
CA GLY A 204 -3.59 24.93 -4.89
C GLY A 204 -3.92 25.51 -3.52
N MET A 205 -5.20 25.49 -3.14
CA MET A 205 -5.60 25.75 -1.76
C MET A 205 -5.09 24.65 -0.83
N ASP A 206 -4.77 25.00 0.43
CA ASP A 206 -4.37 24.01 1.43
C ASP A 206 -5.38 22.86 1.52
N GLN A 207 -4.86 21.63 1.52
CA GLN A 207 -5.68 20.41 1.50
C GLN A 207 -5.17 19.31 2.44
N ASP A 208 -4.24 19.64 3.34
CA ASP A 208 -3.94 18.76 4.45
C ASP A 208 -5.21 18.56 5.31
N PRO A 209 -5.34 17.45 6.06
CA PRO A 209 -6.60 17.11 6.72
C PRO A 209 -7.19 18.20 7.62
N VAL A 210 -6.37 19.08 8.20
CA VAL A 210 -6.87 20.14 9.09
C VAL A 210 -7.40 21.37 8.33
N ALA A 211 -7.04 21.53 7.06
CA ALA A 211 -7.48 22.65 6.22
C ALA A 211 -8.99 22.63 5.91
N PHE A 212 -9.62 21.45 5.83
CA PHE A 212 -11.05 21.30 5.50
C PHE A 212 -12.00 21.20 6.71
N GLY A 213 -11.48 21.40 7.93
CA GLY A 213 -12.29 21.51 9.14
C GLY A 213 -12.68 20.18 9.80
N PRO A 214 -13.48 20.24 10.89
CA PRO A 214 -13.61 19.14 11.85
C PRO A 214 -14.14 17.81 11.29
N GLN A 215 -15.01 17.86 10.29
CA GLN A 215 -15.56 16.64 9.67
C GLN A 215 -14.46 15.85 8.93
N VAL A 216 -13.67 16.53 8.10
CA VAL A 216 -12.58 15.89 7.35
C VAL A 216 -11.50 15.40 8.30
N VAL A 217 -11.21 16.14 9.37
CA VAL A 217 -10.29 15.69 10.43
C VAL A 217 -10.79 14.41 11.09
N ALA A 218 -12.05 14.35 11.55
CA ALA A 218 -12.59 13.18 12.24
C ALA A 218 -12.58 11.94 11.34
N SER A 219 -13.00 12.10 10.08
CA SER A 219 -12.97 11.06 9.05
C SER A 219 -11.54 10.56 8.76
N SER A 220 -10.60 11.50 8.56
CA SER A 220 -9.19 11.19 8.31
C SER A 220 -8.55 10.47 9.48
N VAL A 221 -8.79 10.93 10.71
CA VAL A 221 -8.29 10.28 11.93
C VAL A 221 -8.83 8.87 12.03
N LYS A 222 -10.12 8.65 11.77
CA LYS A 222 -10.73 7.31 11.81
C LYS A 222 -10.12 6.36 10.77
N ALA A 223 -9.97 6.81 9.53
CA ALA A 223 -9.38 6.00 8.45
C ALA A 223 -7.89 5.72 8.69
N LEU A 224 -7.10 6.73 9.06
CA LEU A 224 -5.67 6.57 9.36
C LEU A 224 -5.44 5.74 10.62
N THR A 225 -6.31 5.83 11.63
CA THR A 225 -6.24 4.96 12.82
C THR A 225 -6.45 3.50 12.42
N ALA A 226 -7.44 3.22 11.57
CA ALA A 226 -7.65 1.87 11.03
C ALA A 226 -6.44 1.38 10.23
N ARG A 227 -5.87 2.22 9.36
CA ARG A 227 -4.61 1.92 8.65
C ARG A 227 -3.49 1.53 9.62
N TYR A 228 -3.23 2.36 10.63
CA TYR A 228 -2.16 2.14 11.60
C TYR A 228 -2.35 0.86 12.42
N TYR A 229 -3.61 0.51 12.71
CA TYR A 229 -3.96 -0.72 13.40
C TYR A 229 -3.67 -1.96 12.54
N LEU A 230 -3.84 -1.85 11.22
CA LEU A 230 -3.61 -2.89 10.21
C LEU A 230 -2.17 -2.96 9.69
N LEU A 231 -1.24 -2.12 10.15
CA LEU A 231 0.14 -2.10 9.64
C LEU A 231 0.88 -3.45 9.78
N PRO A 232 0.73 -4.25 10.85
CA PRO A 232 1.36 -5.58 10.89
C PRO A 232 0.88 -6.51 9.78
N TYR A 233 -0.42 -6.47 9.46
CA TYR A 233 -0.99 -7.21 8.34
C TYR A 233 -0.46 -6.68 7.01
N LEU A 234 -0.53 -5.37 6.77
CA LEU A 234 -0.03 -4.75 5.53
C LEU A 234 1.46 -5.05 5.31
N TYR A 235 2.27 -5.01 6.37
CA TYR A 235 3.70 -5.31 6.31
C TYR A 235 3.97 -6.79 6.00
N THR A 236 3.14 -7.69 6.54
CA THR A 236 3.19 -9.12 6.20
C THR A 236 2.81 -9.36 4.73
N LEU A 237 1.85 -8.61 4.17
CA LEU A 237 1.55 -8.65 2.73
C LEU A 237 2.73 -8.18 1.89
N PHE A 238 3.42 -7.10 2.28
CA PHE A 238 4.64 -6.66 1.60
C PHE A 238 5.77 -7.69 1.70
N HIS A 239 5.88 -8.41 2.82
CA HIS A 239 6.80 -9.52 2.93
C HIS A 239 6.48 -10.62 1.92
N LYS A 240 5.21 -11.05 1.80
CA LYS A 240 4.76 -12.03 0.79
C LYS A 240 5.06 -11.53 -0.63
N ALA A 241 4.74 -10.28 -0.94
CA ALA A 241 5.08 -9.68 -2.22
C ALA A 241 6.59 -9.75 -2.53
N HIS A 242 7.44 -9.49 -1.52
CA HIS A 242 8.89 -9.57 -1.65
C HIS A 242 9.42 -11.00 -1.89
N VAL A 243 8.85 -12.02 -1.24
CA VAL A 243 9.40 -13.38 -1.26
C VAL A 243 8.74 -14.30 -2.31
N THR A 244 7.44 -14.12 -2.59
CA THR A 244 6.66 -15.00 -3.48
C THR A 244 6.07 -14.27 -4.68
N GLY A 245 6.15 -12.94 -4.74
CA GLY A 245 5.56 -12.15 -5.82
C GLY A 245 4.03 -11.98 -5.71
N GLU A 246 3.46 -12.21 -4.52
CA GLU A 246 2.05 -11.95 -4.25
C GLU A 246 1.68 -10.46 -4.35
N THR A 247 0.39 -10.17 -4.58
CA THR A 247 -0.14 -8.81 -4.58
C THR A 247 -0.52 -8.33 -3.18
N VAL A 248 -0.31 -7.04 -2.91
CA VAL A 248 -0.73 -6.35 -1.67
C VAL A 248 -2.16 -5.83 -1.81
N ALA A 249 -2.37 -4.82 -2.67
CA ALA A 249 -3.72 -4.48 -3.13
C ALA A 249 -4.10 -5.45 -4.25
N ARG A 250 -5.27 -6.11 -4.13
CA ARG A 250 -5.61 -7.28 -4.94
C ARG A 250 -7.00 -7.11 -5.57
N PRO A 251 -7.13 -7.33 -6.90
CA PRO A 251 -8.44 -7.41 -7.54
C PRO A 251 -9.21 -8.62 -7.02
N LEU A 252 -10.54 -8.54 -6.93
CA LEU A 252 -11.34 -9.64 -6.41
C LEU A 252 -11.18 -10.92 -7.26
N PHE A 253 -11.04 -10.79 -8.58
CA PHE A 253 -10.89 -11.95 -9.46
C PHE A 253 -9.59 -12.73 -9.25
N PHE A 254 -8.57 -12.15 -8.60
CA PHE A 254 -7.37 -12.88 -8.20
C PHE A 254 -7.66 -13.89 -7.09
N GLU A 255 -8.53 -13.50 -6.16
CA GLU A 255 -8.90 -14.32 -5.00
C GLU A 255 -10.09 -15.25 -5.30
N PHE A 256 -10.98 -14.82 -6.20
CA PHE A 256 -12.21 -15.52 -6.57
C PHE A 256 -12.29 -15.77 -8.09
N PRO A 257 -11.29 -16.45 -8.71
CA PRO A 257 -11.22 -16.58 -10.17
C PRO A 257 -12.37 -17.40 -10.78
N GLN A 258 -13.04 -18.23 -9.99
CA GLN A 258 -14.19 -19.03 -10.43
C GLN A 258 -15.50 -18.25 -10.46
N ASP A 259 -15.51 -17.05 -9.84
CA ASP A 259 -16.67 -16.18 -9.81
C ASP A 259 -16.54 -15.09 -10.87
N LYS A 260 -17.19 -15.30 -12.02
CA LYS A 260 -17.13 -14.40 -13.18
C LYS A 260 -17.66 -12.98 -12.89
N ASN A 261 -18.46 -12.80 -11.84
CA ASN A 261 -18.97 -11.48 -11.46
C ASN A 261 -17.83 -10.56 -10.97
N THR A 262 -16.68 -11.13 -10.59
CA THR A 262 -15.54 -10.38 -10.07
C THR A 262 -14.64 -9.76 -11.14
N TYR A 263 -14.78 -10.17 -12.40
CA TYR A 263 -13.79 -9.85 -13.45
C TYR A 263 -13.80 -8.37 -13.85
N GLY A 264 -14.97 -7.74 -13.82
CA GLY A 264 -15.14 -6.32 -14.15
C GLY A 264 -15.16 -5.40 -12.94
N ILE A 265 -14.81 -5.89 -11.75
CA ILE A 265 -14.83 -5.09 -10.53
C ILE A 265 -13.55 -4.28 -10.42
N ASP A 266 -13.70 -2.97 -10.48
CA ASP A 266 -12.63 -1.98 -10.29
C ASP A 266 -13.00 -0.88 -9.28
N THR A 267 -14.14 -1.00 -8.59
CA THR A 267 -14.65 0.02 -7.66
C THR A 267 -14.33 -0.26 -6.18
N HIS A 268 -13.85 -1.46 -5.88
CA HIS A 268 -13.43 -1.91 -4.56
C HIS A 268 -12.39 -3.02 -4.72
N PHE A 269 -11.60 -3.26 -3.67
CA PHE A 269 -10.44 -4.15 -3.76
C PHE A 269 -10.14 -4.80 -2.42
N LEU A 270 -9.24 -5.78 -2.44
CA LEU A 270 -8.75 -6.45 -1.24
C LEU A 270 -7.37 -5.94 -0.84
N TRP A 271 -7.06 -5.95 0.46
CA TRP A 271 -5.70 -6.13 0.94
C TRP A 271 -5.46 -7.61 1.21
N GLY A 272 -4.54 -8.21 0.46
CA GLY A 272 -4.30 -9.65 0.47
C GLY A 272 -5.57 -10.43 0.11
N SER A 273 -5.87 -11.47 0.87
CA SER A 273 -7.09 -12.30 0.72
C SER A 273 -8.21 -11.94 1.69
N ASP A 274 -7.93 -11.09 2.69
CA ASP A 274 -8.67 -11.12 3.97
C ASP A 274 -9.45 -9.85 4.29
N LEU A 275 -9.09 -8.70 3.70
CA LEU A 275 -9.74 -7.42 4.00
C LEU A 275 -10.27 -6.78 2.72
N LEU A 276 -11.59 -6.64 2.62
CA LEU A 276 -12.28 -5.95 1.53
C LEU A 276 -12.48 -4.47 1.88
N ILE A 277 -12.05 -3.58 0.99
CA ILE A 277 -12.15 -2.13 1.12
C ILE A 277 -13.17 -1.62 0.11
N VAL A 278 -14.27 -1.05 0.59
CA VAL A 278 -15.38 -0.61 -0.27
C VAL A 278 -15.59 0.90 -0.15
N PRO A 279 -14.93 1.72 -1.00
CA PRO A 279 -15.02 3.17 -0.92
C PRO A 279 -16.33 3.74 -1.48
N VAL A 280 -16.72 4.91 -0.98
CA VAL A 280 -17.71 5.77 -1.66
C VAL A 280 -17.00 6.61 -2.71
N LEU A 281 -17.42 6.49 -3.96
CA LEU A 281 -16.77 7.11 -5.13
C LEU A 281 -17.66 8.15 -5.82
N LYS A 282 -18.71 8.61 -5.14
CA LYS A 282 -19.62 9.65 -5.64
C LYS A 282 -19.94 10.63 -4.53
N GLU A 283 -20.15 11.87 -4.90
CA GLU A 283 -20.47 12.94 -3.96
C GLU A 283 -21.81 12.69 -3.26
N ASN A 284 -21.89 13.06 -1.98
CA ASN A 284 -23.07 12.99 -1.12
C ASN A 284 -23.62 11.58 -0.79
N ASP A 285 -23.10 10.52 -1.41
CA ASP A 285 -23.50 9.15 -1.06
C ASP A 285 -23.09 8.83 0.40
N VAL A 286 -24.03 8.27 1.15
CA VAL A 286 -23.83 7.79 2.53
C VAL A 286 -23.99 6.28 2.68
N ASN A 287 -24.27 5.60 1.58
CA ASN A 287 -24.32 4.15 1.44
C ASN A 287 -23.58 3.78 0.14
N VAL A 288 -23.06 2.56 0.05
CA VAL A 288 -22.40 2.05 -1.16
C VAL A 288 -22.87 0.64 -1.47
N THR A 289 -23.17 0.37 -2.74
CA THR A 289 -23.48 -0.98 -3.20
C THR A 289 -22.22 -1.62 -3.77
N ALA A 290 -21.85 -2.79 -3.25
CA ALA A 290 -20.70 -3.55 -3.72
C ALA A 290 -21.02 -5.04 -3.82
N TYR A 291 -20.38 -5.71 -4.77
CA TYR A 291 -20.44 -7.15 -4.91
C TYR A 291 -19.60 -7.80 -3.84
N ILE A 292 -20.21 -8.65 -3.01
CA ILE A 292 -19.52 -9.34 -1.93
C ILE A 292 -19.41 -10.82 -2.31
N PRO A 293 -18.19 -11.37 -2.49
CA PRO A 293 -18.02 -12.79 -2.84
C PRO A 293 -18.65 -13.73 -1.81
N LYS A 294 -18.94 -14.97 -2.22
CA LYS A 294 -19.59 -15.95 -1.37
C LYS A 294 -18.77 -16.24 -0.09
N GLY A 295 -19.43 -16.27 1.06
CA GLY A 295 -18.83 -16.62 2.35
C GLY A 295 -19.30 -15.72 3.50
N ASN A 296 -18.73 -15.94 4.69
CA ASN A 296 -18.90 -15.04 5.83
C ASN A 296 -18.05 -13.78 5.64
N TRP A 297 -18.62 -12.63 5.98
CA TRP A 297 -17.94 -11.34 5.99
C TRP A 297 -18.30 -10.59 7.26
N TYR A 298 -17.32 -9.91 7.86
CA TYR A 298 -17.48 -9.23 9.14
C TYR A 298 -17.10 -7.76 9.01
N ASN A 299 -17.95 -6.86 9.47
CA ASN A 299 -17.63 -5.44 9.51
C ASN A 299 -16.48 -5.19 10.51
N PHE A 300 -15.40 -4.56 10.04
CA PHE A 300 -14.20 -4.32 10.85
C PHE A 300 -14.45 -3.43 12.08
N TYR A 301 -15.41 -2.51 12.02
CA TYR A 301 -15.70 -1.56 13.09
C TYR A 301 -16.72 -2.10 14.09
N THR A 302 -17.83 -2.66 13.60
CA THR A 302 -18.92 -3.14 14.46
C THR A 302 -18.70 -4.59 14.91
N LEU A 303 -17.82 -5.32 14.22
CA LEU A 303 -17.54 -6.75 14.41
C LEU A 303 -18.73 -7.65 14.08
N GLU A 304 -19.79 -7.10 13.49
CA GLU A 304 -20.99 -7.82 13.07
C GLU A 304 -20.73 -8.59 11.77
N GLY A 305 -21.17 -9.85 11.73
CA GLY A 305 -21.03 -10.74 10.58
C GLY A 305 -22.31 -10.91 9.77
N PHE A 306 -22.16 -11.16 8.48
CA PHE A 306 -23.23 -11.61 7.60
C PHE A 306 -22.71 -12.63 6.58
N TYR A 307 -23.64 -13.37 5.97
CA TYR A 307 -23.33 -14.32 4.91
C TYR A 307 -23.69 -13.74 3.54
N SER A 308 -22.75 -13.79 2.60
CA SER A 308 -23.01 -13.49 1.18
C SER A 308 -23.11 -14.77 0.36
N LYS A 309 -24.06 -14.82 -0.58
CA LYS A 309 -24.14 -15.89 -1.59
C LYS A 309 -23.31 -15.59 -2.84
N GLY A 310 -22.55 -14.49 -2.87
CA GLY A 310 -21.95 -13.94 -4.09
C GLY A 310 -22.92 -12.98 -4.76
N GLU A 311 -23.27 -11.89 -4.07
CA GLU A 311 -24.30 -10.94 -4.47
C GLU A 311 -23.96 -9.50 -4.05
N ASN A 312 -24.74 -8.53 -4.53
CA ASN A 312 -24.57 -7.13 -4.17
C ASN A 312 -25.17 -6.84 -2.80
N PHE A 313 -24.41 -6.19 -1.92
CA PHE A 313 -24.87 -5.65 -0.65
C PHE A 313 -24.81 -4.13 -0.68
N THR A 314 -25.80 -3.48 -0.08
CA THR A 314 -25.75 -2.05 0.22
C THR A 314 -25.23 -1.89 1.64
N LEU A 315 -24.05 -1.30 1.78
CA LEU A 315 -23.36 -1.07 3.04
C LEU A 315 -23.55 0.38 3.47
N ASP A 316 -23.77 0.59 4.76
CA ASP A 316 -23.75 1.92 5.36
C ASP A 316 -22.33 2.49 5.28
N ALA A 317 -22.21 3.69 4.72
CA ALA A 317 -20.95 4.40 4.52
C ALA A 317 -21.13 5.87 4.92
N PRO A 318 -21.47 6.18 6.20
CA PRO A 318 -21.67 7.56 6.65
C PRO A 318 -20.43 8.41 6.34
N LEU A 319 -20.58 9.73 6.39
CA LEU A 319 -19.55 10.66 5.92
C LEU A 319 -18.18 10.46 6.58
N ASP A 320 -18.09 9.89 7.77
CA ASP A 320 -16.83 9.63 8.48
C ASP A 320 -16.27 8.20 8.29
N THR A 321 -16.97 7.32 7.54
CA THR A 321 -16.66 5.88 7.49
C THR A 321 -16.57 5.36 6.07
N ILE A 322 -15.49 4.64 5.80
CA ILE A 322 -15.36 3.73 4.66
C ILE A 322 -15.66 2.31 5.12
N PRO A 323 -16.57 1.57 4.46
CA PRO A 323 -16.80 0.17 4.79
C PRO A 323 -15.55 -0.70 4.59
N LEU A 324 -15.23 -1.47 5.63
CA LEU A 324 -14.17 -2.47 5.64
C LEU A 324 -14.76 -3.80 6.11
N LEU A 325 -14.58 -4.85 5.32
CA LEU A 325 -15.07 -6.19 5.66
C LEU A 325 -13.92 -7.18 5.77
N VAL A 326 -13.83 -7.88 6.90
CA VAL A 326 -12.91 -8.99 7.12
C VAL A 326 -13.56 -10.28 6.65
N ARG A 327 -12.86 -11.03 5.82
CA ARG A 327 -13.34 -12.31 5.27
C ARG A 327 -13.31 -13.40 6.35
N GLY A 328 -14.36 -14.22 6.40
CA GLY A 328 -14.36 -15.45 7.20
C GLY A 328 -13.25 -16.40 6.72
N GLY A 329 -12.53 -16.99 7.67
CA GLY A 329 -11.34 -17.79 7.42
C GLY A 329 -10.02 -17.05 7.69
N ALA A 330 -10.06 -15.75 8.01
CA ALA A 330 -8.87 -14.93 8.20
C ALA A 330 -8.48 -14.74 9.68
N ILE A 331 -7.18 -14.73 9.95
CA ILE A 331 -6.59 -14.21 11.19
C ILE A 331 -5.72 -13.02 10.84
N VAL A 332 -6.16 -11.82 11.21
CA VAL A 332 -5.51 -10.55 10.87
C VAL A 332 -4.70 -10.05 12.08
N PRO A 333 -3.36 -9.94 11.97
CA PRO A 333 -2.55 -9.34 13.01
C PRO A 333 -2.69 -7.81 13.03
N LEU A 334 -2.88 -7.27 14.23
CA LEU A 334 -3.14 -5.86 14.49
C LEU A 334 -2.16 -5.32 15.55
N GLN A 335 -2.01 -4.01 15.62
CA GLN A 335 -1.17 -3.36 16.63
C GLN A 335 -1.74 -2.00 17.03
N LYS A 336 -1.92 -1.76 18.35
CA LYS A 336 -2.54 -0.51 18.84
C LYS A 336 -1.86 0.72 18.21
N PRO A 337 -2.64 1.60 17.54
CA PRO A 337 -2.09 2.66 16.72
C PRO A 337 -1.53 3.78 17.59
N LYS A 338 -0.57 4.51 17.03
CA LYS A 338 0.03 5.75 17.57
C LYS A 338 0.26 6.72 16.41
N ASN A 339 0.69 7.93 16.70
CA ASN A 339 0.89 8.97 15.67
C ASN A 339 2.03 8.65 14.69
N THR A 340 2.95 7.75 15.05
CA THR A 340 4.08 7.33 14.20
C THR A 340 4.29 5.83 14.29
N THR A 341 4.90 5.23 13.26
CA THR A 341 5.28 3.81 13.28
C THR A 341 6.37 3.52 14.30
N THR A 342 7.26 4.48 14.57
CA THR A 342 8.27 4.40 15.65
C THR A 342 7.62 4.10 17.00
N ASP A 343 6.46 4.71 17.28
CA ASP A 343 5.76 4.49 18.54
C ASP A 343 4.75 3.35 18.47
N SER A 344 4.03 3.18 17.36
CA SER A 344 3.05 2.10 17.23
C SER A 344 3.73 0.73 17.29
N ARG A 345 4.95 0.59 16.74
CA ARG A 345 5.73 -0.66 16.79
C ARG A 345 6.10 -1.11 18.20
N LYS A 346 6.06 -0.22 19.19
CA LYS A 346 6.28 -0.53 20.62
C LYS A 346 5.00 -1.00 21.32
N SER A 347 3.83 -0.79 20.71
CA SER A 347 2.57 -1.28 21.26
C SER A 347 2.52 -2.81 21.18
N LYS A 348 1.76 -3.40 22.08
CA LYS A 348 1.44 -4.83 22.02
C LYS A 348 0.60 -5.17 20.78
N LEU A 349 0.71 -6.40 20.33
CA LEU A 349 -0.02 -6.96 19.20
C LEU A 349 -1.41 -7.44 19.62
N GLU A 350 -2.30 -7.53 18.64
CA GLU A 350 -3.63 -8.10 18.78
C GLU A 350 -3.95 -9.01 17.57
N LEU A 351 -4.89 -9.93 17.71
CA LEU A 351 -5.41 -10.75 16.61
C LEU A 351 -6.91 -10.53 16.45
N LEU A 352 -7.34 -10.28 15.22
CA LEU A 352 -8.74 -10.32 14.82
C LEU A 352 -8.98 -11.58 13.99
N ILE A 353 -9.83 -12.47 14.50
CA ILE A 353 -10.08 -13.78 13.92
C ILE A 353 -11.51 -13.83 13.42
N ALA A 354 -11.69 -14.01 12.12
CA ALA A 354 -12.99 -14.12 11.48
C ALA A 354 -13.29 -15.59 11.16
N ASN A 355 -14.29 -16.20 11.81
CA ASN A 355 -14.64 -17.59 11.52
C ASN A 355 -15.23 -17.76 10.12
N ASP A 356 -14.83 -18.81 9.42
CA ASP A 356 -15.56 -19.28 8.24
C ASP A 356 -16.76 -20.18 8.61
N GLU A 357 -17.44 -20.70 7.60
CA GLU A 357 -18.57 -21.65 7.76
C GLU A 357 -18.17 -22.96 8.45
N ARG A 358 -16.87 -23.27 8.51
CA ARG A 358 -16.29 -24.47 9.15
C ARG A 358 -15.70 -24.16 10.52
N LYS A 359 -15.96 -22.97 11.08
CA LYS A 359 -15.38 -22.49 12.34
C LYS A 359 -13.84 -22.58 12.31
N SER A 360 -13.27 -22.25 11.17
CA SER A 360 -11.83 -22.30 10.92
C SER A 360 -11.33 -20.92 10.49
N ALA A 361 -10.07 -20.63 10.80
CA ALA A 361 -9.38 -19.45 10.29
C ALA A 361 -7.86 -19.67 10.29
N SER A 362 -7.15 -18.98 9.40
CA SER A 362 -5.69 -19.00 9.36
C SER A 362 -5.13 -17.62 9.06
N GLY A 363 -3.89 -17.39 9.47
CA GLY A 363 -3.17 -16.19 9.12
C GLY A 363 -1.72 -16.25 9.59
N ASP A 364 -0.95 -15.24 9.24
CA ASP A 364 0.47 -15.19 9.51
C ASP A 364 0.93 -13.79 9.88
N LEU A 365 2.07 -13.73 10.55
CA LEU A 365 2.74 -12.50 10.93
C LEU A 365 4.21 -12.61 10.58
N TYR A 366 4.70 -11.64 9.80
CA TYR A 366 6.13 -11.40 9.61
C TYR A 366 6.58 -10.21 10.46
N TRP A 367 7.70 -10.34 11.17
CA TRP A 367 8.25 -9.30 12.01
C TRP A 367 9.78 -9.22 11.91
N ASP A 368 10.30 -8.05 11.57
CA ASP A 368 11.72 -7.69 11.66
C ASP A 368 11.85 -6.28 12.27
N ASP A 369 13.03 -5.68 12.23
CA ASP A 369 13.26 -4.34 12.78
C ASP A 369 12.57 -3.20 12.00
N GLY A 370 12.15 -3.46 10.76
CA GLY A 370 11.41 -2.54 9.90
C GLY A 370 12.26 -1.71 8.92
N ASP A 371 13.59 -1.70 9.02
CA ASP A 371 14.43 -0.71 8.31
C ASP A 371 15.80 -1.23 7.85
N SER A 372 16.37 -2.27 8.47
CA SER A 372 17.71 -2.73 8.09
C SER A 372 17.75 -3.46 6.74
N LEU A 373 18.87 -3.32 6.05
CA LEU A 373 19.19 -4.08 4.84
C LEU A 373 19.25 -5.59 5.13
N SER A 374 18.95 -6.42 4.12
CA SER A 374 19.25 -7.86 4.09
C SER A 374 18.71 -8.76 5.21
N LYS A 375 17.87 -8.27 6.14
CA LYS A 375 17.34 -9.04 7.29
C LYS A 375 16.73 -10.39 6.92
N TYR A 376 15.97 -10.47 5.82
CA TYR A 376 15.41 -11.73 5.35
C TYR A 376 16.51 -12.73 4.94
N LYS A 377 17.51 -12.28 4.15
CA LYS A 377 18.64 -13.12 3.72
C LYS A 377 19.53 -13.53 4.91
N GLU A 378 19.67 -12.66 5.89
CA GLU A 378 20.45 -12.89 7.11
C GLU A 378 19.67 -13.61 8.21
N LYS A 379 18.40 -13.96 7.97
CA LYS A 379 17.52 -14.66 8.92
C LYS A 379 17.36 -13.92 10.26
N GLN A 380 17.32 -12.60 10.22
CA GLN A 380 17.10 -11.72 11.37
C GLN A 380 15.65 -11.21 11.37
N TYR A 381 14.70 -12.12 11.52
CA TYR A 381 13.26 -11.85 11.56
C TYR A 381 12.56 -12.96 12.35
N SER A 382 11.30 -12.76 12.71
CA SER A 382 10.42 -13.81 13.19
C SER A 382 9.21 -13.95 12.27
N SER A 383 8.75 -15.17 12.07
CA SER A 383 7.55 -15.49 11.31
C SER A 383 6.71 -16.49 12.09
N LEU A 384 5.41 -16.21 12.16
CA LEU A 384 4.44 -16.98 12.92
C LEU A 384 3.24 -17.31 12.05
N MET A 385 2.68 -18.49 12.29
CA MET A 385 1.38 -18.89 11.78
C MET A 385 0.39 -19.02 12.92
N PHE A 386 -0.85 -18.68 12.63
CA PHE A 386 -2.00 -18.81 13.51
C PHE A 386 -3.04 -19.67 12.83
N GLU A 387 -3.63 -20.57 13.59
CA GLU A 387 -4.69 -21.47 13.12
C GLU A 387 -5.78 -21.53 14.17
N LEU A 388 -7.01 -21.30 13.75
CA LEU A 388 -8.21 -21.58 14.51
C LEU A 388 -8.90 -22.80 13.90
N GLU A 389 -9.18 -23.79 14.74
CA GLU A 389 -10.08 -24.89 14.43
C GLU A 389 -11.12 -25.01 15.53
N GLU A 390 -12.39 -24.99 15.14
CA GLU A 390 -13.58 -25.00 16.01
C GLU A 390 -13.58 -23.88 17.06
N ASN A 391 -13.01 -24.16 18.23
CA ASN A 391 -12.97 -23.27 19.39
C ASN A 391 -11.56 -23.12 19.97
N THR A 392 -10.54 -23.53 19.23
CA THR A 392 -9.15 -23.55 19.68
C THR A 392 -8.25 -22.82 18.70
N LEU A 393 -7.72 -21.68 19.14
CA LEU A 393 -6.65 -20.95 18.48
C LEU A 393 -5.29 -21.52 18.88
N ARG A 394 -4.42 -21.72 17.90
CA ARG A 394 -3.04 -22.13 18.06
C ARG A 394 -2.11 -21.16 17.35
N SER A 395 -0.94 -20.92 17.94
CA SER A 395 0.17 -20.29 17.23
C SER A 395 1.36 -21.23 17.13
N TYR A 396 2.08 -21.12 16.02
CA TYR A 396 3.33 -21.83 15.80
C TYR A 396 4.31 -20.87 15.16
N ALA A 397 5.53 -20.83 15.69
CA ALA A 397 6.60 -20.11 15.03
C ALA A 397 7.13 -20.95 13.87
N THR A 398 7.03 -20.43 12.65
CA THR A 398 7.68 -21.04 11.48
C THR A 398 9.17 -20.71 11.48
N PHE A 399 9.54 -19.55 12.02
CA PHE A 399 10.92 -19.14 12.21
C PHE A 399 11.03 -18.10 13.34
N ILE A 400 11.96 -18.29 14.28
CA ILE A 400 12.30 -17.29 15.31
C ILE A 400 13.76 -16.89 15.12
N GLY A 401 13.98 -15.64 14.72
CA GLY A 401 15.29 -15.01 14.63
C GLY A 401 15.55 -14.05 15.80
N SER A 402 16.46 -13.11 15.60
CA SER A 402 16.84 -12.12 16.62
C SER A 402 15.78 -11.04 16.85
N GLU A 403 14.98 -10.72 15.82
CA GLU A 403 13.93 -9.71 15.91
C GLU A 403 12.64 -10.36 16.40
N ILE A 404 12.15 -9.86 17.54
CA ILE A 404 11.05 -10.48 18.27
C ILE A 404 9.83 -9.56 18.22
N PRO A 405 8.64 -10.06 17.86
CA PRO A 405 7.42 -9.27 17.90
C PRO A 405 7.04 -8.90 19.35
N PRO A 406 6.37 -7.77 19.57
CA PRO A 406 5.77 -7.45 20.85
C PRO A 406 4.81 -8.54 21.34
N ASN A 407 4.57 -8.57 22.66
CA ASN A 407 3.61 -9.52 23.24
C ASN A 407 2.22 -9.34 22.64
N LEU A 408 1.46 -10.45 22.59
CA LEU A 408 0.05 -10.46 22.27
C LEU A 408 -0.77 -10.02 23.49
N ASP A 409 -1.58 -8.97 23.34
CA ASP A 409 -2.41 -8.41 24.43
C ASP A 409 -3.87 -8.84 24.33
N ARG A 410 -4.39 -8.96 23.11
CA ARG A 410 -5.81 -9.13 22.83
C ARG A 410 -6.07 -10.07 21.65
N VAL A 411 -7.11 -10.89 21.77
CA VAL A 411 -7.67 -11.71 20.69
C VAL A 411 -9.17 -11.46 20.60
N ALA A 412 -9.67 -11.08 19.43
CA ALA A 412 -11.09 -10.97 19.14
C ALA A 412 -11.49 -12.04 18.12
N VAL A 413 -12.47 -12.87 18.45
CA VAL A 413 -12.97 -13.96 17.60
C VAL A 413 -14.40 -13.68 17.19
N LEU A 414 -14.64 -13.52 15.89
CA LEU A 414 -15.92 -13.16 15.29
C LEU A 414 -16.70 -14.42 14.87
N GLY A 415 -18.03 -14.33 14.82
CA GLY A 415 -18.88 -15.45 14.40
C GLY A 415 -19.02 -16.55 15.44
N ILE A 416 -18.93 -16.21 16.72
CA ILE A 416 -19.15 -17.15 17.82
C ILE A 416 -20.64 -17.17 18.15
N GLU A 417 -21.36 -18.18 17.66
CA GLU A 417 -22.82 -18.30 17.83
C GLU A 417 -23.23 -18.66 19.25
N ASP A 418 -22.47 -19.58 19.85
CA ASP A 418 -22.72 -20.13 21.18
C ASP A 418 -22.17 -19.20 22.27
N SER A 419 -22.86 -19.11 23.41
CA SER A 419 -22.38 -18.33 24.55
C SER A 419 -21.08 -18.91 25.12
N VAL A 420 -20.09 -18.06 25.33
CA VAL A 420 -18.80 -18.44 25.94
C VAL A 420 -18.85 -18.26 27.45
N LYS A 421 -18.56 -19.32 28.20
CA LYS A 421 -18.56 -19.36 29.67
C LYS A 421 -17.17 -19.52 30.26
N GLU A 422 -16.25 -20.09 29.51
CA GLU A 422 -14.87 -20.32 29.95
C GLU A 422 -13.90 -20.05 28.81
N VAL A 423 -12.78 -19.41 29.16
CA VAL A 423 -11.61 -19.27 28.29
C VAL A 423 -10.41 -19.88 29.01
N VAL A 424 -9.64 -20.69 28.30
CA VAL A 424 -8.40 -21.30 28.77
C VAL A 424 -7.26 -20.84 27.87
N VAL A 425 -6.20 -20.34 28.48
CA VAL A 425 -4.99 -19.84 27.82
C VAL A 425 -3.81 -20.66 28.33
N ASN A 426 -3.13 -21.37 27.45
CA ASN A 426 -1.99 -22.24 27.76
C ASN A 426 -2.25 -23.20 28.95
N GLY A 427 -3.47 -23.75 29.01
CA GLY A 427 -3.89 -24.68 30.06
C GLY A 427 -4.38 -24.05 31.37
N ALA A 428 -4.34 -22.72 31.50
CA ALA A 428 -4.84 -21.99 32.66
C ALA A 428 -6.15 -21.25 32.35
N SER A 429 -7.10 -21.27 33.30
CA SER A 429 -8.34 -20.48 33.18
C SER A 429 -8.03 -18.98 33.12
N HIS A 430 -8.60 -18.29 32.13
CA HIS A 430 -8.44 -16.85 31.93
C HIS A 430 -9.76 -16.13 32.15
N LYS A 431 -9.73 -15.09 33.00
CA LYS A 431 -10.95 -14.39 33.45
C LYS A 431 -11.25 -13.09 32.72
N ASN A 432 -10.28 -12.52 31.99
CA ASN A 432 -10.45 -11.25 31.28
C ASN A 432 -10.95 -11.54 29.85
N PHE A 433 -12.22 -11.90 29.74
CA PHE A 433 -12.90 -12.03 28.45
C PHE A 433 -14.33 -11.52 28.55
N ASP A 434 -14.89 -11.12 27.41
CA ASP A 434 -16.28 -10.76 27.26
C ASP A 434 -16.85 -11.36 25.96
N TYR A 435 -18.12 -11.76 26.01
CA TYR A 435 -18.83 -12.29 24.85
C TYR A 435 -19.99 -11.35 24.52
N ASN A 436 -19.96 -10.81 23.30
CA ASN A 436 -21.02 -9.98 22.77
C ASN A 436 -22.04 -10.86 22.05
N SER A 437 -23.17 -11.14 22.72
CA SER A 437 -24.23 -11.99 22.17
C SER A 437 -25.03 -11.36 21.02
N LYS A 438 -24.96 -10.03 20.86
CA LYS A 438 -25.63 -9.29 19.78
C LYS A 438 -24.84 -9.41 18.48
N ASN A 439 -23.56 -9.06 18.51
CA ASN A 439 -22.69 -9.05 17.32
C ASN A 439 -21.89 -10.36 17.16
N LYS A 440 -22.08 -11.33 18.05
CA LYS A 440 -21.52 -12.69 17.98
C LYS A 440 -19.99 -12.71 17.95
N TYR A 441 -19.34 -12.01 18.87
CA TYR A 441 -17.89 -12.08 19.03
C TYR A 441 -17.45 -12.30 20.48
N LEU A 442 -16.32 -12.99 20.63
CA LEU A 442 -15.58 -13.18 21.87
C LEU A 442 -14.38 -12.25 21.87
N ASN A 443 -14.18 -11.51 22.95
CA ASN A 443 -13.02 -10.67 23.15
C ASN A 443 -12.24 -11.18 24.37
N ILE A 444 -10.93 -11.42 24.20
CA ILE A 444 -10.03 -11.97 25.21
C ILE A 444 -8.88 -10.98 25.40
N ASP A 445 -8.81 -10.37 26.57
CA ASP A 445 -7.91 -9.23 26.85
C ASP A 445 -6.88 -9.55 27.93
N LYS A 446 -5.88 -8.65 28.05
CA LYS A 446 -4.83 -8.71 29.08
C LYS A 446 -4.07 -10.05 29.05
N LEU A 447 -3.79 -10.55 27.85
CA LEU A 447 -3.04 -11.77 27.63
C LEU A 447 -1.57 -11.59 28.02
N ASP A 448 -0.93 -10.55 27.47
CA ASP A 448 0.49 -10.24 27.65
C ASP A 448 1.44 -11.43 27.38
N ILE A 449 1.20 -12.15 26.29
CA ILE A 449 1.90 -13.41 25.98
C ILE A 449 3.02 -13.17 24.96
N PRO A 450 4.26 -13.62 25.23
CA PRO A 450 5.31 -13.60 24.23
C PRO A 450 4.98 -14.58 23.10
N LEU A 451 4.99 -14.09 21.86
CA LEU A 451 4.66 -14.89 20.67
C LEU A 451 5.76 -15.86 20.24
N GLN A 452 6.93 -15.84 20.88
CA GLN A 452 8.02 -16.80 20.60
C GLN A 452 7.68 -18.24 21.01
N SER A 453 6.77 -18.41 21.96
CA SER A 453 6.34 -19.71 22.46
C SER A 453 4.99 -20.09 21.84
N PRO A 454 4.72 -21.40 21.63
CA PRO A 454 3.40 -21.84 21.17
C PRO A 454 2.29 -21.32 22.08
N LEU A 455 1.28 -20.70 21.47
CA LEU A 455 0.06 -20.25 22.13
C LEU A 455 -1.04 -21.26 21.89
N VAL A 456 -1.82 -21.58 22.92
CA VAL A 456 -3.09 -22.30 22.79
C VAL A 456 -4.14 -21.54 23.57
N ILE A 457 -5.16 -21.03 22.87
CA ILE A 457 -6.35 -20.42 23.50
C ILE A 457 -7.56 -21.23 23.08
N SER A 458 -8.36 -21.68 24.05
CA SER A 458 -9.61 -22.39 23.78
C SER A 458 -10.76 -21.82 24.58
N TRP A 459 -11.98 -21.92 24.08
CA TRP A 459 -13.19 -21.47 24.78
C TRP A 459 -14.33 -22.48 24.73
N LYS A 460 -15.25 -22.40 25.70
CA LYS A 460 -16.41 -23.28 25.83
C LYS A 460 -17.67 -22.54 26.21
#